data_AF-A0AA91PWM2-F1
#
_entry.id   AF-A0AA91PWM2-F1
#
_cell.length_a   1.000
_cell.length_b   1.000
_cell.length_c   1.000
_cell.angle_alpha   90.00
_cell.angle_beta   90.00
_cell.angle_gamma   90.00
#
_symmetry.space_group_name_H-M   'P 1'
#
loop_
_entity.id
_entity.type
_entity.pdbx_description
1 polymer ?
#
loop_
_entity_poly.entity_id
_entity_poly.type
_entity_poly.pdbx_seq_one_letter_code
_entity_poly.pdbx_strand_id
1 'polypeptide(L)'
;MLLSSELSEITDKLCSGSFNEAASGVAMLDTVLRSLVPAIKNSRTSGAHDARLAEFLACQDSFQLNMASALLSAYTTLLESGNSTSTILVANRSLQGLLLIHSPSRNIFSRKCAMRTVLSFLEPSYPSYSTEVCVSVVSLLVHILLKNTANMRVFEACGGPSLVIRHLQLDGPDPSTTEQTLRFKVVEFLIFYLGDETELGLAHHNRTPTLTTQQKAELFRPDFPGINELIESLNNLTSL
;
A
#
# COMPACT_ATOMS: atom_id res chain seq x y z
N MET A 1 20.00 4.18 23.17
CA MET A 1 20.03 2.95 22.36
C MET A 1 20.24 3.39 20.92
N LEU A 2 21.14 2.75 20.16
CA LEU A 2 21.30 3.05 18.73
C LEU A 2 20.01 2.67 18.00
N LEU A 3 19.56 3.49 17.06
CA LEU A 3 18.31 3.23 16.34
C LEU A 3 18.39 1.91 15.57
N SER A 4 19.57 1.59 15.01
CA SER A 4 19.82 0.29 14.37
C SER A 4 19.55 -0.92 15.27
N SER A 5 19.85 -0.83 16.57
CA SER A 5 19.55 -1.91 17.53
C SER A 5 18.06 -2.05 17.78
N GLU A 6 17.34 -0.93 17.88
CA GLU A 6 15.88 -0.91 18.03
C GLU A 6 15.19 -1.50 16.78
N LEU A 7 15.67 -1.16 15.58
CA LEU A 7 15.17 -1.72 14.32
C LEU A 7 15.48 -3.21 14.16
N SER A 8 16.62 -3.69 14.69
CA SER A 8 16.94 -5.12 14.70
C SER A 8 15.94 -5.89 15.56
N GLU A 9 15.63 -5.42 16.76
CA GLU A 9 14.63 -6.04 17.63
C GLU A 9 13.25 -6.06 16.96
N ILE A 10 12.84 -4.95 16.33
CA ILE A 10 11.59 -4.88 15.56
C ILE A 10 11.59 -5.93 14.43
N THR A 11 12.71 -6.10 13.72
CA THR A 11 12.84 -7.08 12.64
C THR A 11 12.63 -8.49 13.15
N ASP A 12 13.27 -8.86 14.26
CA ASP A 12 13.15 -10.19 14.86
C ASP A 12 11.68 -10.49 15.25
N LYS A 13 10.99 -9.50 15.82
CA LYS A 13 9.58 -9.60 16.18
C LYS A 13 8.67 -9.78 14.96
N LEU A 14 8.84 -8.95 13.94
CA LEU A 14 8.04 -9.00 12.70
C LEU A 14 8.26 -10.29 11.91
N CYS A 15 9.48 -10.85 11.95
CA CYS A 15 9.84 -12.08 11.23
C CYS A 15 9.64 -13.36 12.05
N SER A 16 9.14 -13.28 13.28
CA SER A 16 9.01 -14.42 14.21
C SER A 16 8.01 -15.51 13.78
N GLY A 17 7.07 -15.19 12.90
CA GLY A 17 5.94 -16.07 12.55
C GLY A 17 4.84 -16.15 13.62
N SER A 18 5.01 -15.50 14.78
CA SER A 18 4.03 -15.46 15.87
C SER A 18 3.19 -14.20 15.81
N PHE A 19 1.87 -14.32 15.91
CA PHE A 19 0.96 -13.16 15.87
C PHE A 19 1.28 -12.14 16.97
N ASN A 20 1.53 -12.59 18.20
CA ASN A 20 1.78 -11.70 19.33
C ASN A 20 3.08 -10.91 19.15
N GLU A 21 4.13 -11.57 18.67
CA GLU A 21 5.41 -10.91 18.38
C GLU A 21 5.28 -9.96 17.19
N ALA A 22 4.59 -10.38 16.12
CA ALA A 22 4.32 -9.52 14.97
C ALA A 22 3.52 -8.26 15.38
N ALA A 23 2.48 -8.41 16.20
CA ALA A 23 1.70 -7.29 16.70
C ALA A 23 2.54 -6.35 17.58
N SER A 24 3.40 -6.90 18.44
CA SER A 24 4.36 -6.13 19.22
C SER A 24 5.35 -5.37 18.34
N GLY A 25 5.93 -6.02 17.33
CA GLY A 25 6.83 -5.41 16.36
C GLY A 25 6.16 -4.29 15.56
N VAL A 26 4.91 -4.47 15.13
CA VAL A 26 4.12 -3.43 14.45
C VAL A 26 3.91 -2.20 15.36
N ALA A 27 3.58 -2.41 16.63
CA ALA A 27 3.39 -1.31 17.58
C ALA A 27 4.69 -0.54 17.88
N MET A 28 5.81 -1.26 18.00
CA MET A 28 7.14 -0.67 18.17
C MET A 28 7.53 0.16 16.95
N LEU A 29 7.31 -0.37 15.74
CA LEU A 29 7.57 0.36 14.50
C LEU A 29 6.72 1.64 14.37
N ASP A 30 5.42 1.58 14.70
CA ASP A 30 4.56 2.78 14.70
C ASP A 30 5.10 3.85 15.66
N THR A 31 5.62 3.43 16.82
CA THR A 31 6.25 4.33 17.81
C THR A 31 7.51 4.98 17.24
N VAL A 32 8.39 4.21 16.60
CA VAL A 32 9.60 4.73 15.93
C VAL A 32 9.20 5.73 14.84
N LEU A 33 8.29 5.37 13.94
CA LEU A 33 7.86 6.24 12.84
C LEU A 33 7.25 7.55 13.34
N ARG A 34 6.41 7.50 14.38
CA ARG A 34 5.84 8.70 15.02
C ARG A 34 6.92 9.61 15.59
N SER A 35 7.92 9.03 16.24
CA SER A 35 9.02 9.80 16.83
C SER A 35 9.90 10.51 15.79
N LEU A 36 9.87 10.08 14.52
CA LEU A 36 10.57 10.71 13.41
C LEU A 36 9.77 11.84 12.73
N VAL A 37 8.47 11.99 13.01
CA VAL A 37 7.60 13.00 12.37
C VAL A 37 8.14 14.43 12.52
N PRO A 38 8.61 14.89 13.70
CA PRO A 38 9.17 16.24 13.84
C PRO A 38 10.39 16.46 12.94
N ALA A 39 11.31 15.48 12.88
CA ALA A 39 12.50 15.53 12.04
C ALA A 39 12.15 15.61 10.55
N ILE A 40 11.16 14.82 10.11
CA ILE A 40 10.68 14.83 8.72
C ILE A 40 10.08 16.20 8.36
N LYS A 41 9.30 16.80 9.24
CA LYS A 41 8.72 18.13 9.03
C LYS A 41 9.81 19.19 8.90
N ASN A 42 10.76 19.20 9.83
CA ASN A 42 11.86 20.17 9.85
C ASN A 42 12.77 20.04 8.63
N SER A 43 13.06 18.81 8.19
CA SER A 43 13.85 18.56 6.98
C SER A 43 13.18 19.15 5.73
N ARG A 44 11.84 19.04 5.62
CA ARG A 44 11.08 19.59 4.48
C ARG A 44 10.97 21.12 4.49
N THR A 45 10.85 21.75 5.65
CA THR A 45 10.65 23.20 5.75
C THR A 45 11.96 23.99 5.75
N SER A 46 12.99 23.45 6.38
CA SER A 46 14.20 24.20 6.72
C SER A 46 15.46 23.60 6.09
N GLY A 47 15.37 22.44 5.44
CA GLY A 47 16.54 21.71 4.91
C GLY A 47 17.47 21.18 6.00
N ALA A 48 17.04 21.21 7.27
CA ALA A 48 17.88 20.79 8.39
C ALA A 48 18.11 19.27 8.35
N HIS A 49 19.38 18.87 8.53
CA HIS A 49 19.77 17.47 8.62
C HIS A 49 19.56 16.95 10.05
N ASP A 50 18.65 16.00 10.22
CA ASP A 50 18.45 15.27 11.47
C ASP A 50 19.21 13.95 11.44
N ALA A 51 20.12 13.75 12.40
CA ALA A 51 20.99 12.58 12.43
C ALA A 51 20.23 11.27 12.62
N ARG A 52 19.14 11.27 13.39
CA ARG A 52 18.34 10.07 13.66
C ARG A 52 17.50 9.69 12.46
N LEU A 53 16.94 10.67 11.75
CA LEU A 53 16.27 10.44 10.46
C LEU A 53 17.26 9.94 9.40
N ALA A 54 18.47 10.48 9.34
CA ALA A 54 19.51 10.00 8.44
C ALA A 54 19.93 8.56 8.75
N GLU A 55 20.13 8.21 10.03
CA GLU A 55 20.39 6.83 10.47
C GLU A 55 19.22 5.90 10.09
N PHE A 56 17.98 6.32 10.30
CA PHE A 56 16.80 5.56 9.93
C PHE A 56 16.78 5.24 8.42
N LEU A 57 17.00 6.26 7.59
CA LEU A 57 17.02 6.13 6.13
C LEU A 57 18.14 5.20 5.67
N ALA A 58 19.35 5.35 6.23
CA ALA A 58 20.46 4.45 5.94
C ALA A 58 20.16 2.99 6.31
N CYS A 59 19.40 2.76 7.39
CA CYS A 59 18.93 1.42 7.74
C CYS A 59 17.93 0.87 6.70
N GLN A 60 17.13 1.72 6.04
CA GLN A 60 16.18 1.26 5.02
C GLN A 60 16.85 0.80 3.73
N ASP A 61 18.06 1.28 3.45
CA ASP A 61 18.90 0.78 2.34
C ASP A 61 19.53 -0.59 2.65
N SER A 62 19.56 -1.01 3.92
CA SER A 62 20.03 -2.34 4.31
C SER A 62 18.98 -3.40 4.05
N PHE A 63 19.39 -4.54 3.49
CA PHE A 63 18.53 -5.70 3.33
C PHE A 63 17.96 -6.20 4.67
N GLN A 64 18.77 -6.17 5.73
CA GLN A 64 18.41 -6.71 7.04
C GLN A 64 17.45 -5.81 7.82
N LEU A 65 17.58 -4.48 7.66
CA LEU A 65 16.86 -3.49 8.47
C LEU A 65 15.81 -2.71 7.66
N ASN A 66 15.51 -3.13 6.44
CA ASN A 66 14.43 -2.56 5.65
C ASN A 66 13.07 -2.94 6.28
N MET A 67 12.42 -1.96 6.89
CA MET A 67 11.18 -2.18 7.66
C MET A 67 9.98 -2.51 6.76
N ALA A 68 10.01 -2.15 5.48
CA ALA A 68 8.97 -2.56 4.54
C ALA A 68 9.06 -4.06 4.23
N SER A 69 10.27 -4.60 4.08
CA SER A 69 10.50 -6.05 3.95
C SER A 69 10.10 -6.80 5.22
N ALA A 70 10.48 -6.30 6.40
CA ALA A 70 10.13 -6.92 7.68
C ALA A 70 8.61 -6.93 7.92
N LEU A 71 7.90 -5.83 7.63
CA LEU A 71 6.44 -5.78 7.70
C LEU A 71 5.79 -6.77 6.74
N LEU A 72 6.31 -6.92 5.53
CA LEU A 72 5.79 -7.89 4.57
C LEU A 72 5.90 -9.33 5.09
N SER A 73 6.96 -9.67 5.83
CA SER A 73 7.06 -10.96 6.52
C SER A 73 5.97 -11.13 7.59
N ALA A 74 5.66 -10.08 8.35
CA ALA A 74 4.59 -10.12 9.34
C ALA A 74 3.19 -10.29 8.69
N TYR A 75 3.01 -9.81 7.45
CA TYR A 75 1.71 -9.87 6.77
C TYR A 75 1.21 -11.30 6.59
N THR A 76 2.09 -12.30 6.40
CA THR A 76 1.64 -13.69 6.29
C THR A 76 0.98 -14.18 7.57
N THR A 77 1.54 -13.84 8.73
CA THR A 77 0.97 -14.19 10.04
C THR A 77 -0.30 -13.39 10.35
N LEU A 78 -0.31 -12.10 9.99
CA LEU A 78 -1.49 -11.24 10.20
C LEU A 78 -2.68 -11.68 9.33
N LEU A 79 -2.42 -12.12 8.11
CA LEU A 79 -3.44 -12.55 7.15
C LEU A 79 -4.27 -13.74 7.67
N GLU A 80 -3.61 -14.67 8.36
CA GLU A 80 -4.23 -15.89 8.93
C GLU A 80 -4.94 -15.65 10.27
N SER A 81 -4.77 -14.46 10.87
CA SER A 81 -5.28 -14.15 12.20
C SER A 81 -6.64 -13.44 12.13
N GLY A 82 -7.72 -14.08 12.60
CA GLY A 82 -9.09 -13.54 12.51
C GLY A 82 -9.43 -12.34 13.41
N ASN A 83 -8.60 -12.02 14.41
CA ASN A 83 -8.80 -10.87 15.32
C ASN A 83 -7.66 -9.84 15.23
N SER A 84 -7.18 -9.59 14.01
CA SER A 84 -5.97 -8.79 13.77
C SER A 84 -6.23 -7.40 13.17
N THR A 85 -7.50 -7.00 12.99
CA THR A 85 -7.88 -5.75 12.30
C THR A 85 -7.10 -4.53 12.77
N SER A 86 -7.07 -4.24 14.08
CA SER A 86 -6.35 -3.07 14.60
C SER A 86 -4.85 -3.11 14.29
N THR A 87 -4.22 -4.27 14.45
CA THR A 87 -2.81 -4.49 14.11
C THR A 87 -2.56 -4.30 12.61
N ILE A 88 -3.41 -4.85 11.74
CA ILE A 88 -3.31 -4.69 10.28
C ILE A 88 -3.44 -3.22 9.89
N LEU A 89 -4.38 -2.48 10.48
CA LEU A 89 -4.56 -1.05 10.20
C LEU A 89 -3.29 -0.25 10.55
N VAL A 90 -2.66 -0.55 11.69
CA VAL A 90 -1.39 0.08 12.09
C VAL A 90 -0.24 -0.34 11.17
N ALA A 91 -0.17 -1.62 10.78
CA ALA A 91 0.85 -2.13 9.87
C ALA A 91 0.73 -1.50 8.48
N ASN A 92 -0.48 -1.37 7.94
CA ASN A 92 -0.75 -0.73 6.64
C ASN A 92 -0.41 0.75 6.67
N ARG A 93 -0.78 1.48 7.74
CA ARG A 93 -0.40 2.90 7.92
C ARG A 93 1.13 3.06 8.04
N SER A 94 1.79 2.19 8.78
CA SER A 94 3.24 2.21 8.95
C SER A 94 3.95 1.97 7.61
N LEU A 95 3.47 1.02 6.81
CA LEU A 95 3.99 0.77 5.48
C LEU A 95 3.76 1.96 4.54
N GLN A 96 2.58 2.60 4.55
CA GLN A 96 2.35 3.83 3.80
C GLN A 96 3.38 4.92 4.16
N GLY A 97 3.62 5.14 5.46
CA GLY A 97 4.63 6.08 5.95
C GLY A 97 6.04 5.73 5.48
N LEU A 98 6.43 4.47 5.60
CA LEU A 98 7.73 3.97 5.11
C LEU A 98 7.93 4.23 3.61
N LEU A 99 6.91 3.96 2.78
CA LEU A 99 6.99 4.17 1.33
C LEU A 99 6.98 5.66 0.92
N LEU A 100 6.54 6.56 1.82
CA LEU A 100 6.64 8.01 1.63
C LEU A 100 8.01 8.56 2.05
N ILE A 101 8.61 8.00 3.09
CA ILE A 101 9.91 8.43 3.64
C ILE A 101 11.06 7.81 2.84
N HIS A 102 10.90 6.57 2.40
CA HIS A 102 11.90 5.79 1.66
C HIS A 102 11.27 5.15 0.41
N SER A 103 11.21 5.93 -0.68
CA SER A 103 10.61 5.47 -1.94
C SER A 103 11.28 4.23 -2.57
N PRO A 104 12.59 3.94 -2.41
CA PRO A 104 13.19 2.72 -2.95
C PRO A 104 12.57 1.43 -2.39
N SER A 105 12.01 1.45 -1.17
CA SER A 105 11.30 0.30 -0.58
C SER A 105 10.10 -0.16 -1.41
N ARG A 106 9.55 0.69 -2.30
CA ARG A 106 8.47 0.28 -3.22
C ARG A 106 8.89 -0.87 -4.12
N ASN A 107 10.19 -1.01 -4.45
CA ASN A 107 10.68 -2.04 -5.37
C ASN A 107 10.43 -3.46 -4.86
N ILE A 108 10.19 -3.65 -3.55
CA ILE A 108 9.84 -4.95 -2.96
C ILE A 108 8.59 -5.55 -3.62
N PHE A 109 7.62 -4.71 -3.99
CA PHE A 109 6.32 -5.08 -4.56
C PHE A 109 6.36 -5.36 -6.07
N SER A 110 7.52 -5.22 -6.71
CA SER A 110 7.75 -5.72 -8.08
C SER A 110 7.84 -7.26 -8.12
N ARG A 111 7.86 -7.90 -6.95
CA ARG A 111 7.78 -9.36 -6.80
C ARG A 111 6.32 -9.79 -6.65
N LYS A 112 5.89 -10.76 -7.47
CA LYS A 112 4.53 -11.31 -7.43
C LYS A 112 4.12 -11.83 -6.05
N CYS A 113 5.03 -12.45 -5.30
CA CYS A 113 4.74 -12.92 -3.94
C CYS A 113 4.37 -11.76 -3.01
N ALA A 114 5.18 -10.69 -3.00
CA ALA A 114 4.94 -9.51 -2.18
C ALA A 114 3.61 -8.83 -2.52
N MET A 115 3.34 -8.63 -3.82
CA MET A 115 2.08 -8.03 -4.28
C MET A 115 0.87 -8.89 -3.89
N ARG A 116 0.94 -10.22 -4.09
CA ARG A 116 -0.14 -11.14 -3.71
C ARG A 116 -0.42 -11.10 -2.22
N THR A 117 0.60 -11.11 -1.36
CA THR A 117 0.40 -11.00 0.09
C THR A 117 -0.40 -9.76 0.48
N VAL A 118 -0.15 -8.60 -0.16
CA VAL A 118 -0.95 -7.39 0.07
C VAL A 118 -2.38 -7.55 -0.45
N LEU A 119 -2.54 -8.08 -1.66
CA LEU A 119 -3.85 -8.26 -2.29
C LEU A 119 -4.73 -9.29 -1.58
N SER A 120 -4.15 -10.29 -0.90
CA SER A 120 -4.89 -11.30 -0.14
C SER A 120 -5.75 -10.71 0.98
N PHE A 121 -5.40 -9.55 1.52
CA PHE A 121 -6.24 -8.85 2.50
C PHE A 121 -7.57 -8.32 1.92
N LEU A 122 -7.69 -8.25 0.59
CA LEU A 122 -8.96 -7.95 -0.06
C LEU A 122 -9.83 -9.20 -0.20
N GLU A 123 -9.29 -10.42 -0.08
CA GLU A 123 -10.03 -11.65 -0.39
C GLU A 123 -10.88 -12.15 0.80
N PRO A 124 -12.22 -12.32 0.63
CA PRO A 124 -13.13 -12.77 1.70
C PRO A 124 -12.82 -14.15 2.29
N SER A 125 -12.00 -14.96 1.59
CA SER A 125 -11.58 -16.28 2.07
C SER A 125 -10.58 -16.23 3.23
N TYR A 126 -9.93 -15.08 3.47
CA TYR A 126 -8.97 -14.94 4.55
C TYR A 126 -9.64 -14.47 5.85
N PRO A 127 -9.25 -15.01 7.02
CA PRO A 127 -9.81 -14.62 8.31
C PRO A 127 -9.66 -13.12 8.64
N SER A 128 -8.61 -12.49 8.12
CA SER A 128 -8.32 -11.06 8.31
C SER A 128 -9.19 -10.12 7.46
N TYR A 129 -10.04 -10.66 6.58
CA TYR A 129 -10.91 -9.86 5.73
C TYR A 129 -11.92 -9.07 6.56
N SER A 130 -11.88 -7.75 6.41
CA SER A 130 -12.92 -6.84 6.88
C SER A 130 -12.99 -5.60 5.98
N THR A 131 -14.11 -4.88 6.02
CA THR A 131 -14.28 -3.67 5.21
C THR A 131 -13.24 -2.61 5.58
N GLU A 132 -12.91 -2.46 6.87
CA GLU A 132 -11.87 -1.54 7.35
C GLU A 132 -10.48 -1.92 6.84
N VAL A 133 -10.15 -3.21 6.83
CA VAL A 133 -8.89 -3.70 6.26
C VAL A 133 -8.86 -3.39 4.76
N CYS A 134 -9.94 -3.66 4.02
CA CYS A 134 -10.03 -3.34 2.60
C CYS A 134 -9.80 -1.85 2.32
N VAL A 135 -10.42 -0.96 3.09
CA VAL A 135 -10.22 0.51 3.00
C VAL A 135 -8.73 0.86 3.13
N SER A 136 -8.07 0.27 4.12
CA SER A 136 -6.65 0.54 4.39
C SER A 136 -5.71 -0.03 3.32
N VAL A 137 -6.05 -1.18 2.73
CA VAL A 137 -5.28 -1.83 1.66
C VAL A 137 -5.42 -1.06 0.35
N VAL A 138 -6.64 -0.66 -0.03
CA VAL A 138 -6.85 0.18 -1.23
C VAL A 138 -6.06 1.49 -1.12
N SER A 139 -6.05 2.10 0.07
CA SER A 139 -5.23 3.29 0.34
C SER A 139 -3.71 3.01 0.27
N LEU A 140 -3.28 1.84 0.76
CA LEU A 140 -1.88 1.40 0.69
C LEU A 140 -1.43 1.14 -0.76
N LEU A 141 -2.30 0.59 -1.61
CA LEU A 141 -1.99 0.32 -3.02
C LEU A 141 -1.57 1.60 -3.76
N VAL A 142 -2.19 2.75 -3.50
CA VAL A 142 -1.75 4.04 -4.08
C VAL A 142 -0.27 4.29 -3.79
N HIS A 143 0.18 4.05 -2.56
CA HIS A 143 1.56 4.28 -2.13
C HIS A 143 2.54 3.26 -2.70
N ILE A 144 2.09 2.01 -2.89
CA ILE A 144 2.88 0.95 -3.53
C ILE A 144 3.09 1.26 -5.01
N LEU A 145 2.04 1.72 -5.71
CA LEU A 145 2.04 1.91 -7.16
C LEU A 145 2.58 3.29 -7.59
N LEU A 146 2.59 4.28 -6.68
CA LEU A 146 2.92 5.66 -7.00
C LEU A 146 4.28 5.79 -7.72
N LYS A 147 4.22 6.24 -8.98
CA LYS A 147 5.36 6.44 -9.89
C LYS A 147 6.24 5.19 -10.05
N ASN A 148 5.66 3.99 -9.92
CA ASN A 148 6.37 2.72 -10.08
C ASN A 148 5.61 1.78 -11.05
N THR A 149 5.96 1.87 -12.33
CA THR A 149 5.30 1.08 -13.40
C THR A 149 5.55 -0.42 -13.25
N ALA A 150 6.71 -0.84 -12.73
CA ALA A 150 6.98 -2.25 -12.44
C ALA A 150 5.98 -2.82 -11.42
N ASN A 151 5.68 -2.07 -10.36
CA ASN A 151 4.67 -2.46 -9.40
C ASN A 151 3.26 -2.47 -10.02
N MET A 152 2.92 -1.49 -10.89
CA MET A 152 1.64 -1.48 -11.61
C MET A 152 1.46 -2.74 -12.46
N ARG A 153 2.46 -3.11 -13.27
CA ARG A 153 2.40 -4.33 -14.10
C ARG A 153 2.28 -5.61 -13.25
N VAL A 154 2.90 -5.65 -12.07
CA VAL A 154 2.81 -6.80 -11.16
C VAL A 154 1.45 -6.87 -10.47
N PHE A 155 0.89 -5.73 -10.06
CA PHE A 155 -0.47 -5.61 -9.55
C PHE A 155 -1.50 -6.14 -10.55
N GLU A 156 -1.39 -5.72 -11.82
CA GLU A 156 -2.23 -6.20 -12.92
C GLU A 156 -2.11 -7.71 -13.13
N ALA A 157 -0.88 -8.21 -13.23
CA ALA A 157 -0.60 -9.64 -13.41
C ALA A 157 -1.00 -10.52 -12.21
N CYS A 158 -1.30 -9.91 -11.07
CA CYS A 158 -1.81 -10.58 -9.87
C CYS A 158 -3.35 -10.49 -9.73
N GLY A 159 -4.06 -9.94 -10.72
CA GLY A 159 -5.53 -9.79 -10.66
C GLY A 159 -5.98 -8.64 -9.76
N GLY A 160 -5.07 -7.70 -9.46
CA GLY A 160 -5.37 -6.52 -8.64
C GLY A 160 -6.59 -5.70 -9.11
N PRO A 161 -6.74 -5.42 -10.42
CA PRO A 161 -7.92 -4.70 -10.94
C PRO A 161 -9.24 -5.33 -10.52
N SER A 162 -9.40 -6.64 -10.73
CA SER A 162 -10.59 -7.42 -10.35
C SER A 162 -10.86 -7.39 -8.85
N LEU A 163 -9.82 -7.54 -8.03
CA LEU A 163 -9.95 -7.56 -6.57
C LEU A 163 -10.40 -6.20 -6.02
N VAL A 164 -9.98 -5.10 -6.64
CA VAL A 164 -10.36 -3.74 -6.23
C VAL A 164 -11.77 -3.39 -6.72
N ILE A 165 -12.09 -3.63 -8.00
CA ILE A 165 -13.30 -3.10 -8.64
C ILE A 165 -14.60 -3.71 -8.12
N ARG A 166 -14.58 -4.98 -7.70
CA ARG A 166 -15.75 -5.67 -7.13
C ARG A 166 -16.34 -4.97 -5.89
N HIS A 167 -15.55 -4.15 -5.19
CA HIS A 167 -16.03 -3.39 -4.04
C HIS A 167 -16.96 -2.22 -4.43
N LEU A 168 -17.05 -1.86 -5.72
CA LEU A 168 -18.09 -0.95 -6.24
C LEU A 168 -19.43 -1.64 -6.47
N GLN A 169 -19.44 -2.96 -6.64
CA GLN A 169 -20.61 -3.76 -7.03
C GLN A 169 -21.38 -4.35 -5.83
N LEU A 170 -21.14 -3.85 -4.62
CA LEU A 170 -21.82 -4.40 -3.44
C LEU A 170 -23.32 -4.04 -3.48
N ASP A 171 -24.14 -5.02 -3.83
CA ASP A 171 -25.60 -4.91 -3.88
C ASP A 171 -26.18 -4.93 -2.47
N GLY A 172 -26.66 -3.78 -2.01
CA GLY A 172 -27.37 -3.62 -0.75
C GLY A 172 -28.21 -2.35 -0.78
N PRO A 173 -29.49 -2.39 -0.35
CA PRO A 173 -30.40 -1.24 -0.42
C PRO A 173 -29.97 -0.08 0.49
N ASP A 174 -29.02 -0.28 1.42
CA ASP A 174 -28.47 0.76 2.28
C ASP A 174 -27.04 0.39 2.74
N PRO A 175 -25.98 0.85 2.04
CA PRO A 175 -24.60 0.54 2.42
C PRO A 175 -24.24 1.24 3.73
N SER A 176 -23.59 0.51 4.63
CA SER A 176 -23.03 1.07 5.87
C SER A 176 -22.01 2.18 5.59
N THR A 177 -21.77 3.06 6.56
CA THR A 177 -20.77 4.13 6.46
C THR A 177 -19.38 3.63 6.04
N THR A 178 -18.97 2.45 6.54
CA THR A 178 -17.69 1.84 6.21
C THR A 178 -17.66 1.33 4.76
N GLU A 179 -18.75 0.76 4.26
CA GLU A 179 -18.86 0.33 2.85
C GLU A 179 -18.87 1.52 1.89
N GLN A 180 -19.55 2.61 2.25
CA GLN A 180 -19.49 3.86 1.50
C GLN A 180 -18.06 4.39 1.47
N THR A 181 -17.36 4.38 2.61
CA THR A 181 -15.94 4.78 2.69
C THR A 181 -15.06 3.91 1.79
N LEU A 182 -15.30 2.60 1.74
CA LEU A 182 -14.58 1.69 0.84
C LEU A 182 -14.83 2.05 -0.63
N ARG A 183 -16.07 2.30 -1.03
CA ARG A 183 -16.40 2.73 -2.40
C ARG A 183 -15.70 4.03 -2.77
N PHE A 184 -15.69 5.02 -1.86
CA PHE A 184 -14.93 6.26 -2.07
C PHE A 184 -13.43 6.01 -2.25
N LYS A 185 -12.82 5.13 -1.44
CA LYS A 185 -11.41 4.77 -1.61
C LYS A 185 -11.13 4.05 -2.91
N VAL A 186 -12.05 3.22 -3.40
CA VAL A 186 -11.91 2.58 -4.71
C VAL A 186 -11.98 3.63 -5.83
N VAL A 187 -12.90 4.59 -5.75
CA VAL A 187 -12.99 5.70 -6.71
C VAL A 187 -11.71 6.54 -6.69
N GLU A 188 -11.20 6.92 -5.52
CA GLU A 188 -9.90 7.64 -5.40
C GLU A 188 -8.75 6.84 -6.02
N PHE A 189 -8.71 5.53 -5.74
CA PHE A 189 -7.72 4.63 -6.34
C PHE A 189 -7.83 4.60 -7.86
N LEU A 190 -9.05 4.55 -8.42
CA LEU A 190 -9.27 4.53 -9.87
C LEU A 190 -8.85 5.83 -10.53
N ILE A 191 -9.16 6.99 -9.92
CA ILE A 191 -8.69 8.31 -10.40
C ILE A 191 -7.17 8.32 -10.50
N PHE A 192 -6.48 7.82 -9.47
CA PHE A 192 -5.02 7.69 -9.48
C PHE A 192 -4.53 6.68 -10.53
N TYR A 193 -5.10 5.48 -10.54
CA TYR A 193 -4.59 4.35 -11.29
C TYR A 193 -4.84 4.49 -12.79
N LEU A 194 -5.99 5.02 -13.20
CA LEU A 194 -6.38 5.19 -14.61
C LEU A 194 -5.68 6.38 -15.27
N GLY A 195 -4.91 7.19 -14.54
CA GLY A 195 -4.09 8.24 -15.14
C GLY A 195 -3.16 7.71 -16.24
N ASP A 196 -3.04 8.48 -17.33
CA ASP A 196 -2.25 8.10 -18.50
C ASP A 196 -0.74 8.12 -18.17
N GLU A 197 -0.09 6.97 -18.29
CA GLU A 197 1.33 6.84 -17.91
C GLU A 197 2.27 7.54 -18.89
N THR A 198 1.83 7.78 -20.12
CA THR A 198 2.61 8.49 -21.13
C THR A 198 2.67 9.98 -20.82
N GLU A 199 1.56 10.57 -20.38
CA GLU A 199 1.47 11.97 -19.94
C GLU A 199 2.20 12.20 -18.61
N LEU A 200 2.21 11.19 -17.73
CA LEU A 200 2.90 11.26 -16.44
C LEU A 200 4.43 11.09 -16.54
N GLY A 201 4.98 10.98 -17.75
CA GLY A 201 6.43 10.85 -17.98
C GLY A 201 7.03 9.56 -17.42
N LEU A 202 6.23 8.53 -17.20
CA LEU A 202 6.67 7.27 -16.59
C LEU A 202 7.41 6.33 -17.58
N ALA A 203 7.52 6.73 -18.86
CA ALA A 203 8.12 5.97 -19.94
C ALA A 203 9.63 5.69 -19.79
N HIS A 204 10.34 6.43 -18.92
CA HIS A 204 11.80 6.37 -18.85
C HIS A 204 12.37 5.42 -17.78
N HIS A 205 11.53 4.81 -16.95
CA HIS A 205 12.00 3.89 -15.90
C HIS A 205 11.78 2.42 -16.29
N ASN A 206 12.89 1.71 -16.53
CA ASN A 206 13.03 0.25 -16.48
C ASN A 206 12.49 -0.62 -17.63
N ARG A 207 12.36 -0.12 -18.87
CA ARG A 207 11.87 -0.92 -20.04
C ARG A 207 10.47 -1.53 -19.85
N THR A 208 9.76 -1.13 -18.80
CA THR A 208 8.40 -1.58 -18.52
C THR A 208 7.44 -0.87 -19.46
N PRO A 209 6.51 -1.58 -20.13
CA PRO A 209 5.57 -0.95 -21.04
C PRO A 209 4.67 0.02 -20.26
N THR A 210 4.47 1.22 -20.79
CA THR A 210 3.48 2.19 -20.30
C THR A 210 2.11 1.86 -20.86
N LEU A 211 1.06 2.02 -20.05
CA LEU A 211 -0.32 1.83 -20.49
C LEU A 211 -1.10 3.14 -20.50
N THR A 212 -1.91 3.32 -21.54
CA THR A 212 -2.89 4.42 -21.62
C THR A 212 -4.07 4.17 -20.68
N THR A 213 -4.87 5.20 -20.42
CA THR A 213 -6.14 5.09 -19.67
C THR A 213 -7.02 3.96 -20.21
N GLN A 214 -7.19 3.90 -21.54
CA GLN A 214 -8.03 2.89 -22.17
C GLN A 214 -7.48 1.48 -21.97
N GLN A 215 -6.17 1.27 -22.13
CA GLN A 215 -5.56 -0.05 -21.91
C GLN A 215 -5.72 -0.53 -20.47
N LYS A 216 -5.66 0.37 -19.50
CA LYS A 216 -5.95 0.04 -18.10
C LYS A 216 -7.43 -0.25 -17.87
N ALA A 217 -8.33 0.47 -18.51
CA ALA A 217 -9.77 0.24 -18.44
C ALA A 217 -10.15 -1.18 -18.87
N GLU A 218 -9.50 -1.69 -19.92
CA GLU A 218 -9.70 -3.08 -20.39
C GLU A 218 -9.44 -4.13 -19.31
N LEU A 219 -8.55 -3.85 -18.35
CA LEU A 219 -8.22 -4.78 -17.28
C LEU A 219 -9.35 -4.93 -16.25
N PHE A 220 -10.27 -3.97 -16.18
CA PHE A 220 -11.45 -4.02 -15.31
C PHE A 220 -12.69 -4.57 -16.01
N ARG A 221 -12.75 -4.51 -17.35
CA ARG A 221 -13.95 -4.84 -18.13
C ARG A 221 -14.53 -6.23 -17.87
N PRO A 222 -13.74 -7.30 -17.63
CA PRO A 222 -14.30 -8.62 -17.33
C PRO A 222 -15.20 -8.63 -16.10
N ASP A 223 -14.85 -7.85 -15.07
CA ASP A 223 -15.57 -7.80 -13.80
C ASP A 223 -16.49 -6.58 -13.72
N PHE A 224 -16.21 -5.51 -14.47
CA PHE A 224 -16.96 -4.24 -14.45
C PHE A 224 -17.18 -3.70 -15.87
N PRO A 225 -18.22 -4.16 -16.59
CA PRO A 225 -18.48 -3.76 -17.97
C PRO A 225 -18.72 -2.25 -18.15
N GLY A 226 -19.26 -1.57 -17.13
CA GLY A 226 -19.53 -0.12 -17.12
C GLY A 226 -18.29 0.76 -16.90
N ILE A 227 -17.07 0.25 -17.08
CA ILE A 227 -15.83 1.00 -16.79
C ILE A 227 -15.69 2.28 -17.62
N ASN A 228 -16.20 2.29 -18.86
CA ASN A 228 -16.11 3.47 -19.73
C ASN A 228 -16.98 4.64 -19.22
N GLU A 229 -18.19 4.35 -18.75
CA GLU A 229 -19.11 5.35 -18.16
C GLU A 229 -18.54 5.91 -16.84
N LEU A 230 -17.90 5.04 -16.06
CA LEU A 230 -17.19 5.46 -14.85
C LEU A 230 -16.03 6.39 -15.21
N ILE A 231 -15.21 6.07 -16.21
CA ILE A 231 -14.11 6.93 -16.67
C ILE A 231 -14.61 8.30 -17.11
N GLU A 232 -15.71 8.35 -17.88
CA GLU A 232 -16.32 9.62 -18.28
C GLU A 232 -16.75 10.45 -17.06
N SER A 233 -17.37 9.79 -16.07
CA SER A 233 -17.77 10.43 -14.81
C SER A 233 -16.56 10.95 -14.01
N LEU A 234 -15.46 10.18 -13.97
CA LEU A 234 -14.21 10.57 -13.30
C LEU A 234 -13.52 11.77 -13.97
N ASN A 235 -13.51 11.82 -15.30
CA ASN A 235 -12.95 12.94 -16.07
C ASN A 235 -13.71 14.24 -15.79
N ASN A 236 -15.04 14.16 -15.70
CA ASN A 236 -15.86 15.32 -15.35
C ASN A 236 -15.55 15.83 -13.94
N LEU A 237 -15.34 14.93 -12.97
CA LEU A 237 -14.98 15.30 -11.59
C LEU A 237 -13.59 15.95 -11.46
N THR A 238 -12.63 15.54 -12.29
CA THR A 238 -11.25 16.05 -12.25
C THR A 238 -11.06 17.35 -13.05
N SER A 239 -12.04 17.70 -13.89
CA SER A 239 -12.07 18.94 -14.67
C SER A 239 -12.65 20.16 -13.94
N LEU A 240 -13.15 19.98 -12.72
CA LEU A 240 -13.68 21.01 -11.81
C LEU A 240 -12.60 21.56 -10.88
#